data_AF-A0A1N7P6W3-F1
#
_entry.id   AF-A0A1N7P6W3-F1
#
_cell.length_a   1.000
_cell.length_b   1.000
_cell.length_c   1.000
_cell.angle_alpha   90.00
_cell.angle_beta   90.00
_cell.angle_gamma   90.00
#
_symmetry.space_group_name_H-M   'P 1'
#
loop_
_entity.id
_entity.type
_entity.pdbx_description
1 polymer ?
#
loop_
_entity_poly.entity_id
_entity_poly.type
_entity_poly.pdbx_seq_one_letter_code
_entity_poly.pdbx_strand_id
1 'polypeptide(L)'
;MLAIKAGLGMAALPASRHAPPAGLGGGSVLSALTPVLSRGRVTTGIDPRSLVDPAIWTGPVYHVDGSAGDDANSGLGAVAGDFSNALRTIYRAFELGNATNAAYRIAVQPGS
;
A
#
# COMPACT_ATOMS: atom_id res chain seq x y z
N MET A 1 -3.03 0.56 -55.06
CA MET A 1 -2.04 0.37 -53.98
C MET A 1 -2.04 1.66 -53.16
N LEU A 2 -2.75 1.69 -52.02
CA LEU A 2 -2.98 2.91 -51.24
C LEU A 2 -2.10 2.86 -49.98
N ALA A 3 -1.07 3.69 -49.95
CA ALA A 3 -0.19 3.82 -48.79
C ALA A 3 -0.86 4.70 -47.73
N ILE A 4 -1.29 4.11 -46.61
CA ILE A 4 -1.76 4.86 -45.45
C ILE A 4 -0.55 5.34 -44.65
N LYS A 5 -0.30 6.64 -44.75
CA LYS A 5 0.72 7.39 -44.01
C LYS A 5 0.33 7.41 -42.52
N ALA A 6 0.98 6.57 -41.71
CA ALA A 6 0.85 6.60 -40.25
C ALA A 6 1.62 7.82 -39.70
N GLY A 7 0.94 8.95 -39.65
CA GLY A 7 1.49 10.21 -39.13
C GLY A 7 0.38 11.03 -38.46
N LEU A 8 -0.09 10.56 -37.32
CA LEU A 8 -0.93 11.35 -36.42
C LEU A 8 -0.31 11.23 -35.03
N GLY A 9 0.35 12.30 -34.60
CA GLY A 9 0.93 12.42 -33.28
C GLY A 9 -0.12 12.15 -32.20
N MET A 10 0.26 11.32 -31.23
CA MET A 10 -0.49 11.16 -29.99
C MET A 10 -0.51 12.50 -29.26
N ALA A 11 -1.58 13.28 -29.45
CA ALA A 11 -1.91 14.35 -28.53
C ALA A 11 -2.15 13.73 -27.16
N ALA A 12 -1.30 14.06 -26.18
CA ALA A 12 -1.54 13.70 -24.79
C ALA A 12 -2.91 14.27 -24.38
N LEU A 13 -3.84 13.38 -24.02
CA LEU A 13 -5.11 13.80 -23.41
C LEU A 13 -4.78 14.60 -22.13
N PRO A 14 -5.45 15.73 -21.88
CA PRO A 14 -5.17 16.53 -20.70
C PRO A 14 -5.42 15.67 -19.46
N ALA A 15 -4.41 15.50 -18.62
CA ALA A 15 -4.55 14.85 -17.34
C ALA A 15 -5.53 15.66 -16.48
N SER A 16 -6.76 15.18 -16.35
CA SER A 16 -7.72 15.73 -15.41
C SER A 16 -7.25 15.39 -14.00
N ARG A 17 -6.64 16.37 -13.32
CA ARG A 17 -6.26 16.24 -11.91
C ARG A 17 -7.55 16.13 -11.09
N HIS A 18 -7.85 14.95 -10.60
CA HIS A 18 -8.88 14.78 -9.60
C HIS A 18 -8.29 15.15 -8.25
N ALA A 19 -8.89 16.11 -7.55
CA ALA A 19 -8.46 16.46 -6.20
C ALA A 19 -8.68 15.25 -5.28
N PRO A 20 -7.75 14.95 -4.36
CA PRO A 20 -7.99 13.92 -3.37
C PRO A 20 -9.20 14.31 -2.47
N PRO A 21 -9.91 13.32 -1.89
CA PRO A 21 -11.00 13.58 -0.95
C PRO A 21 -10.54 14.50 0.19
N ALA A 22 -11.44 15.38 0.64
CA ALA A 22 -11.19 16.24 1.79
C ALA A 22 -10.83 15.40 3.02
N GLY A 23 -9.83 15.85 3.80
CA GLY A 23 -9.42 15.21 5.06
C GLY A 23 -8.20 14.27 4.97
N LEU A 24 -7.72 13.92 3.78
CA LEU A 24 -6.50 13.08 3.60
C LEU A 24 -5.19 13.88 3.62
N GLY A 25 -5.21 15.13 4.09
CA GLY A 25 -4.01 15.94 4.27
C GLY A 25 -3.15 16.06 3.02
N GLY A 26 -3.79 16.31 1.85
CA GLY A 26 -3.16 16.32 0.52
C GLY A 26 -2.07 17.37 0.32
N GLY A 27 -0.97 17.25 1.06
CA GLY A 27 0.28 17.94 0.81
C GLY A 27 1.07 17.18 -0.25
N SER A 28 1.36 17.86 -1.36
CA SER A 28 2.43 17.65 -2.36
C SER A 28 2.71 16.25 -2.94
N VAL A 29 2.80 15.16 -2.16
CA VAL A 29 3.16 13.81 -2.64
C VAL A 29 2.10 13.16 -3.53
N LEU A 30 0.81 13.43 -3.33
CA LEU A 30 -0.24 12.93 -4.23
C LEU A 30 -0.27 13.62 -5.60
N SER A 31 0.49 14.72 -5.78
CA SER A 31 0.63 15.37 -7.09
C SER A 31 1.57 14.62 -8.04
N ALA A 32 2.27 13.57 -7.58
CA ALA A 32 3.23 12.81 -8.37
C ALA A 32 2.62 11.64 -9.17
N LEU A 33 1.41 11.18 -8.81
CA LEU A 33 0.71 10.14 -9.57
C LEU A 33 0.16 10.75 -10.85
N THR A 34 0.97 10.81 -11.90
CA THR A 34 0.50 11.16 -13.24
C THR A 34 -0.12 9.92 -13.87
N PRO A 35 -1.46 9.82 -13.98
CA PRO A 35 -2.10 8.69 -14.64
C PRO A 35 -1.79 8.73 -16.14
N VAL A 36 -1.30 7.61 -16.67
CA VAL A 36 -1.06 7.37 -18.09
C VAL A 36 -2.14 6.41 -18.58
N LEU A 37 -2.93 6.86 -19.56
CA LEU A 37 -3.87 6.02 -20.29
C LEU A 37 -3.12 5.27 -21.40
N SER A 38 -3.03 3.94 -21.31
CA SER A 38 -2.43 3.09 -22.33
C SER A 38 -3.33 1.90 -22.62
N ARG A 39 -3.74 1.74 -23.89
CA ARG A 39 -4.59 0.62 -24.36
C ARG A 39 -5.88 0.41 -23.53
N GLY A 40 -6.53 1.50 -23.10
CA GLY A 40 -7.75 1.46 -22.30
C GLY A 40 -7.54 1.19 -20.80
N ARG A 41 -6.29 1.14 -20.32
CA ARG A 41 -5.94 1.00 -18.91
C ARG A 41 -5.34 2.30 -18.37
N VAL A 42 -5.77 2.71 -17.18
CA VAL A 42 -5.12 3.77 -16.40
C VAL A 42 -3.98 3.14 -15.61
N THR A 43 -2.77 3.65 -15.81
CA THR A 43 -1.55 3.21 -15.13
C THR A 43 -0.87 4.41 -14.50
N THR A 44 -0.07 4.21 -13.46
CA THR A 44 0.83 5.25 -12.92
C THR A 44 2.26 4.84 -13.22
N GLY A 45 3.12 5.78 -13.62
CA GLY A 45 4.53 5.50 -13.93
C GLY A 45 5.42 5.29 -12.69
N ILE A 46 4.82 5.14 -11.51
CA ILE A 46 5.52 5.03 -10.23
C ILE A 46 5.52 3.56 -9.79
N ASP A 47 6.68 3.06 -9.39
CA ASP A 47 6.79 1.76 -8.72
C ASP A 47 6.13 1.87 -7.33
N PRO A 48 5.09 1.07 -7.01
CA PRO A 48 4.49 1.08 -5.68
C PRO A 48 5.50 0.82 -4.55
N ARG A 49 6.59 0.09 -4.82
CA ARG A 49 7.65 -0.16 -3.83
C ARG A 49 8.44 1.11 -3.49
N SER A 50 8.45 2.11 -4.37
CA SER A 50 9.09 3.40 -4.09
C SER A 50 8.23 4.31 -3.19
N LEU A 51 6.98 3.93 -2.91
CA LEU A 51 6.06 4.70 -2.06
C LEU A 51 6.10 4.29 -0.59
N VAL A 52 6.83 3.21 -0.28
CA VAL A 52 6.92 2.66 1.07
C VAL A 52 8.37 2.73 1.55
N ASP A 53 8.56 2.96 2.85
CA ASP A 53 9.88 2.88 3.47
C ASP A 53 10.44 1.45 3.27
N PRO A 54 11.60 1.25 2.63
CA PRO A 54 12.19 -0.08 2.47
C PRO A 54 12.38 -0.85 3.77
N ALA A 55 12.48 -0.16 4.91
CA ALA A 55 12.55 -0.79 6.23
C ALA A 55 11.30 -1.62 6.56
N ILE A 56 10.15 -1.46 5.88
CA ILE A 56 8.99 -2.34 6.10
C ILE A 56 9.33 -3.82 5.84
N TRP A 57 10.30 -4.11 4.97
CA TRP A 57 10.62 -5.48 4.56
C TRP A 57 11.45 -6.25 5.59
N THR A 58 12.24 -5.53 6.38
CA THR A 58 13.13 -6.07 7.43
C THR A 58 12.64 -5.74 8.83
N GLY A 59 11.70 -4.81 8.96
CA GLY A 59 11.07 -4.42 10.22
C GLY A 59 10.12 -5.47 10.80
N PRO A 60 9.60 -5.22 12.01
CA PRO A 60 8.75 -6.15 12.72
C PRO A 60 7.46 -6.45 11.95
N VAL A 61 7.00 -7.68 12.09
CA VAL A 61 5.69 -8.14 11.60
C VAL A 61 4.85 -8.44 12.82
N TYR A 62 3.74 -7.72 12.98
CA TYR A 62 2.74 -8.01 14.00
C TYR A 62 1.67 -8.93 13.41
N HIS A 63 1.38 -10.02 14.08
CA HIS A 63 0.42 -11.04 13.66
C HIS A 63 -0.90 -10.85 14.37
N VAL A 64 -1.99 -10.94 13.61
CA VAL A 64 -3.37 -10.76 14.09
C VAL A 64 -4.19 -12.00 13.71
N ASP A 65 -4.86 -12.57 14.69
CA ASP A 65 -5.84 -13.65 14.53
C ASP A 65 -7.11 -13.25 15.29
N GLY A 66 -8.20 -12.99 14.54
CA GLY A 66 -9.46 -12.53 15.12
C GLY A 66 -10.18 -13.59 15.98
N SER A 67 -9.83 -14.86 15.83
CA SER A 67 -10.46 -16.00 16.48
C SER A 67 -9.66 -16.47 17.70
N ALA A 68 -8.38 -16.76 17.51
CA ALA A 68 -7.52 -17.35 18.54
C ALA A 68 -6.57 -16.33 19.22
N GLY A 69 -6.50 -15.09 18.73
CA GLY A 69 -5.59 -14.07 19.25
C GLY A 69 -5.98 -13.51 20.63
N ASP A 70 -5.02 -12.86 21.28
CA ASP A 70 -5.19 -12.12 22.52
C ASP A 70 -4.39 -10.81 22.48
N ASP A 71 -5.01 -9.68 22.80
CA ASP A 71 -4.37 -8.36 22.80
C ASP A 71 -3.37 -8.17 23.96
N ALA A 72 -3.34 -9.13 24.91
CA ALA A 72 -2.27 -9.25 25.89
C ALA A 72 -0.97 -9.82 25.30
N ASN A 73 -1.01 -10.44 24.11
CA ASN A 73 0.18 -10.96 23.45
C ASN A 73 1.05 -9.84 22.89
N SER A 74 2.29 -10.18 22.54
CA SER A 74 3.21 -9.25 21.87
C SER A 74 2.83 -8.98 20.41
N GLY A 75 2.11 -9.90 19.78
CA GLY A 75 1.89 -9.91 18.33
C GLY A 75 3.12 -10.32 17.52
N LEU A 76 4.24 -10.68 18.13
CA LEU A 76 5.48 -11.03 17.42
C LEU A 76 5.64 -12.55 17.34
N GLY A 77 5.71 -13.07 16.11
CA GLY A 77 6.10 -14.45 15.81
C GLY A 77 7.60 -14.61 15.57
N ALA A 78 8.09 -15.86 15.60
CA ALA A 78 9.48 -16.17 15.26
C ALA A 78 9.78 -15.92 13.77
N VAL A 79 8.77 -16.08 12.91
CA VAL A 79 8.82 -15.85 11.47
C VAL A 79 7.51 -15.24 10.95
N ALA A 80 7.53 -14.68 9.74
CA ALA A 80 6.31 -14.24 9.07
C ALA A 80 5.36 -15.45 8.89
N GLY A 81 4.10 -15.31 9.30
CA GLY A 81 3.12 -16.40 9.32
C GLY A 81 3.09 -17.25 10.60
N ASP A 82 3.95 -17.00 11.59
CA ASP A 82 3.83 -17.57 12.93
C ASP A 82 2.81 -16.79 13.80
N PHE A 83 1.61 -17.34 13.96
CA PHE A 83 0.52 -16.74 14.74
C PHE A 83 0.47 -17.24 16.20
N SER A 84 1.50 -17.93 16.69
CA SER A 84 1.51 -18.50 18.06
C SER A 84 1.34 -17.46 19.18
N ASN A 85 1.73 -16.20 18.94
CA ASN A 85 1.55 -15.06 19.85
C ASN A 85 0.74 -13.93 19.19
N ALA A 86 -0.25 -14.28 18.36
CA ALA A 86 -1.05 -13.30 17.63
C ALA A 86 -1.91 -12.42 18.55
N LEU A 87 -2.10 -11.18 18.14
CA LEU A 87 -3.05 -10.23 18.71
C LEU A 87 -4.47 -10.58 18.25
N ARG A 88 -5.49 -10.22 19.04
CA ARG A 88 -6.88 -10.38 18.62
C ARG A 88 -7.27 -9.30 17.62
N THR A 89 -6.90 -8.06 17.92
CA THR A 89 -7.39 -6.90 17.17
C THR A 89 -6.31 -6.27 16.33
N ILE A 90 -6.70 -5.85 15.13
CA ILE A 90 -5.83 -5.05 14.27
C ILE A 90 -5.51 -3.69 14.90
N TYR A 91 -6.41 -3.16 15.74
CA TYR A 91 -6.20 -1.93 16.48
C TYR A 91 -4.96 -2.01 17.38
N ARG A 92 -4.83 -3.09 18.16
CA ARG A 92 -3.67 -3.29 19.02
C ARG A 92 -2.38 -3.43 18.23
N ALA A 93 -2.42 -4.08 17.07
CA ALA A 93 -1.27 -4.18 16.18
C ALA A 93 -0.79 -2.82 15.67
N PHE A 94 -1.72 -1.94 15.27
CA PHE A 94 -1.40 -0.56 14.89
C PHE A 94 -0.84 0.26 16.07
N GLU A 95 -1.42 0.11 17.27
CA GLU A 95 -0.94 0.78 18.47
C GLU A 95 0.52 0.41 18.77
N LEU A 96 0.82 -0.88 18.80
CA LEU A 96 2.18 -1.39 19.06
C LEU A 96 3.16 -0.97 17.96
N GLY A 97 2.78 -1.10 16.70
CA GLY A 97 3.61 -0.68 15.57
C GLY A 97 3.91 0.83 15.60
N ASN A 98 2.90 1.67 15.82
CA ASN A 98 3.08 3.12 15.88
C ASN A 98 3.95 3.55 17.07
N ALA A 99 3.90 2.84 18.20
CA ALA A 99 4.76 3.10 19.35
C ALA A 99 6.25 2.97 19.03
N THR A 100 6.62 2.17 18.02
CA THR A 100 8.03 1.98 17.64
C THR A 100 8.63 3.16 16.88
N ASN A 101 7.80 4.04 16.29
CA ASN A 101 8.22 5.06 15.33
C ASN A 101 9.09 4.50 14.17
N ALA A 102 8.96 3.20 13.87
CA ALA A 102 9.68 2.52 12.81
C ALA A 102 8.70 1.95 11.78
N ALA A 103 9.21 1.59 10.60
CA ALA A 103 8.43 0.91 9.58
C ALA A 103 8.09 -0.53 10.02
N TYR A 104 6.82 -0.94 9.93
CA TYR A 104 6.35 -2.26 10.34
C TYR A 104 5.32 -2.83 9.35
N ARG A 105 5.00 -4.12 9.51
CA ARG A 105 3.93 -4.81 8.79
C ARG A 105 2.96 -5.44 9.75
N ILE A 106 1.74 -5.66 9.27
CA ILE A 106 0.73 -6.45 9.96
C ILE A 106 0.37 -7.65 9.07
N ALA A 107 0.45 -8.85 9.62
CA ALA A 107 -0.01 -10.09 8.98
C ALA A 107 -1.31 -10.54 9.65
N VAL A 108 -2.35 -10.77 8.86
CA VAL A 108 -3.66 -11.19 9.37
C VAL A 108 -3.91 -12.63 8.97
N GLN A 109 -4.32 -13.45 9.94
CA GLN A 109 -4.69 -14.85 9.72
C GLN A 109 -5.94 -14.88 8.80
N PRO A 110 -5.87 -15.55 7.64
CA PRO A 110 -7.02 -15.61 6.75
C PRO A 110 -8.13 -16.47 7.36
N GLY A 111 -9.38 -15.98 7.28
CA GLY A 111 -10.56 -16.72 7.72
C GLY A 111 -10.75 -16.80 9.23
N SER A 112 -10.00 -16.01 10.01
CA SER A 112 -10.21 -15.81 11.45
C SER A 112 -11.35 -14.87 11.76
#